data_AF-A0A2E2LC57-F1
#
_entry.id   AF-A0A2E2LC57-F1
#
_cell.length_a   1.000
_cell.length_b   1.000
_cell.length_c   1.000
_cell.angle_alpha   90.00
_cell.angle_beta   90.00
_cell.angle_gamma   90.00
#
_symmetry.space_group_name_H-M   'P 1'
#
loop_
_entity.id
_entity.type
_entity.pdbx_description
1 polymer ?
#
loop_
_entity_poly.entity_id
_entity_poly.type
_entity_poly.pdbx_seq_one_letter_code
_entity_poly.pdbx_strand_id
1 'polypeptide(L)'
;MPDEIDTPAPLWFTPESADVDALEQAWGAHKLSKIMGAALGSFNRLGHVNAGTASDTFGVSEGTIRRWIRDGVPASRLERVISLVRPPQGAFDQERKDLVYARGAVTKITTDPENAVALWGYKGYLEQWDLAIIKIKGMPVLTVRMARTDRDRAADKRLVAGGELVERVTFPSYWAAIVARSELLEDVYPYRVQLRNTKLASGAGKAFLDEAPRKTLRSYRKRARTSVRKTTEQSD
;
A
#
# COMPACT_ATOMS: atom_id res chain seq x y z
N MET A 1 -29.60 35.39 6.16
CA MET A 1 -29.01 35.16 4.82
C MET A 1 -27.88 34.16 4.96
N PRO A 2 -27.66 33.33 3.94
CA PRO A 2 -27.14 31.97 4.07
C PRO A 2 -25.64 31.83 3.76
N ASP A 3 -25.16 30.63 4.05
CA ASP A 3 -24.02 29.91 3.46
C ASP A 3 -22.59 30.38 3.78
N GLU A 4 -21.97 29.70 4.74
CA GLU A 4 -20.58 29.29 4.60
C GLU A 4 -20.56 27.76 4.57
N ILE A 5 -20.53 27.22 3.36
CA ILE A 5 -20.37 25.79 3.10
C ILE A 5 -18.95 25.43 3.54
N ASP A 6 -18.83 24.87 4.73
CA ASP A 6 -17.66 24.14 5.20
C ASP A 6 -17.43 22.96 4.26
N THR A 7 -16.74 23.23 3.17
CA THR A 7 -16.36 22.23 2.17
C THR A 7 -15.10 21.58 2.72
N PRO A 8 -15.14 20.32 3.22
CA PRO A 8 -13.92 19.67 3.65
C PRO A 8 -12.99 19.61 2.46
N ALA A 9 -11.81 20.22 2.61
CA ALA A 9 -10.74 20.15 1.63
C ALA A 9 -10.59 18.68 1.21
N PRO A 10 -10.60 18.38 -0.09
CA PRO A 10 -10.66 17.00 -0.53
C PRO A 10 -9.41 16.26 -0.03
N LEU A 11 -9.58 14.99 0.37
CA LEU A 11 -8.65 14.09 1.09
C LEU A 11 -7.24 13.91 0.47
N TRP A 12 -6.92 14.64 -0.59
CA TRP A 12 -5.65 14.64 -1.31
C TRP A 12 -4.76 15.87 -1.02
N PHE A 13 -5.14 16.75 -0.07
CA PHE A 13 -4.39 17.98 0.22
C PHE A 13 -4.15 18.26 1.71
N THR A 14 -3.85 17.23 2.50
CA THR A 14 -3.33 17.43 3.86
C THR A 14 -1.79 17.40 3.80
N PRO A 15 -1.08 18.49 4.14
CA PRO A 15 0.37 18.47 4.30
C PRO A 15 0.71 17.48 5.41
N GLU A 16 1.57 16.51 5.12
CA GLU A 16 1.97 15.43 6.04
C GLU A 16 3.34 15.72 6.65
N SER A 17 3.49 15.43 7.94
CA SER A 17 4.78 15.08 8.55
C SER A 17 5.17 13.66 8.12
N ALA A 18 5.54 13.50 6.85
CA ALA A 18 6.22 12.27 6.44
C ALA A 18 7.55 12.20 7.23
N ASP A 19 7.94 11.01 7.69
CA ASP A 19 9.31 10.81 8.20
C ASP A 19 10.26 10.89 7.00
N VAL A 20 10.64 12.13 6.66
CA VAL A 20 11.41 12.46 5.46
C VAL A 20 12.74 11.73 5.51
N ASP A 21 13.38 11.63 6.68
CA ASP A 21 14.65 10.93 6.86
C ASP A 21 14.51 9.43 6.59
N ALA A 22 13.46 8.79 7.11
CA ALA A 22 13.18 7.38 6.82
C ALA A 22 12.87 7.14 5.33
N LEU A 23 12.19 8.09 4.67
CA LEU A 23 11.92 8.04 3.24
C LEU A 23 13.19 8.27 2.42
N GLU A 24 14.04 9.23 2.76
CA GLU A 24 15.31 9.47 2.08
C GLU A 24 16.24 8.26 2.18
N GLN A 25 16.39 7.69 3.37
CA GLN A 25 17.14 6.45 3.58
C GLN A 25 16.53 5.28 2.79
N ALA A 26 15.20 5.18 2.78
CA ALA A 26 14.51 4.14 2.04
C ALA A 26 14.52 4.35 0.53
N TRP A 27 14.72 5.57 0.01
CA TRP A 27 14.53 5.96 -1.41
C TRP A 27 15.81 6.31 -2.16
N GLY A 28 16.99 6.22 -1.53
CA GLY A 28 18.28 6.62 -2.10
C GLY A 28 18.45 6.36 -3.61
N ALA A 29 19.22 7.21 -4.30
CA ALA A 29 19.34 7.39 -5.76
C ALA A 29 18.78 6.29 -6.70
N HIS A 30 19.19 5.03 -6.54
CA HIS A 30 18.73 3.91 -7.38
C HIS A 30 17.24 3.54 -7.23
N LYS A 31 16.64 3.84 -6.07
CA LYS A 31 15.25 3.48 -5.77
C LYS A 31 14.26 4.52 -6.28
N LEU A 32 14.66 5.79 -6.33
CA LEU A 32 13.85 6.86 -6.92
C LEU A 32 13.42 6.54 -8.35
N SER A 33 14.32 6.02 -9.18
CA SER A 33 14.00 5.55 -10.53
C SER A 33 12.92 4.45 -10.49
N LYS A 34 13.07 3.44 -9.65
CA LYS A 34 12.05 2.38 -9.50
C LYS A 34 10.70 2.93 -9.02
N ILE A 35 10.70 3.85 -8.06
CA ILE A 35 9.52 4.49 -7.48
C ILE A 35 8.78 5.31 -8.53
N MET A 36 9.50 6.20 -9.24
CA MET A 36 8.92 7.04 -10.29
C MET A 36 8.40 6.19 -11.43
N GLY A 37 9.17 5.22 -11.90
CA GLY A 37 8.74 4.32 -12.98
C GLY A 37 7.53 3.48 -12.59
N ALA A 38 7.47 2.99 -11.35
CA ALA A 38 6.34 2.23 -10.86
C ALA A 38 5.08 3.08 -10.65
N ALA A 39 5.21 4.26 -10.05
CA ALA A 39 4.09 5.14 -9.78
C ALA A 39 3.47 5.71 -11.06
N LEU A 40 4.31 6.01 -12.05
CA LEU A 40 3.91 6.66 -13.31
C LEU A 40 3.68 5.68 -14.47
N GLY A 41 4.01 4.39 -14.29
CA GLY A 41 4.02 3.42 -15.38
C GLY A 41 5.03 3.77 -16.48
N SER A 42 6.05 4.58 -16.15
CA SER A 42 6.96 5.18 -17.11
C SER A 42 8.24 4.38 -17.26
N PHE A 43 8.17 3.13 -17.72
CA PHE A 43 9.37 2.35 -18.05
C PHE A 43 9.64 2.37 -19.55
N ASN A 44 10.90 2.57 -19.94
CA ASN A 44 11.37 2.38 -21.31
C ASN A 44 11.60 0.90 -21.61
N ARG A 45 11.95 0.56 -22.86
CA ARG A 45 12.21 -0.83 -23.30
C ARG A 45 13.33 -1.52 -22.52
N LEU A 46 14.24 -0.77 -21.90
CA LEU A 46 15.35 -1.27 -21.08
C LEU A 46 14.97 -1.41 -19.60
N GLY A 47 13.75 -1.06 -19.21
CA GLY A 47 13.28 -1.12 -17.82
C GLY A 47 13.72 0.06 -16.95
N HIS A 48 14.22 1.15 -17.54
CA HIS A 48 14.53 2.39 -16.84
C HIS A 48 13.38 3.39 -16.93
N VAL A 49 13.34 4.37 -16.03
CA VAL A 49 12.36 5.46 -16.11
C VAL A 49 12.46 6.18 -17.45
N ASN A 50 11.32 6.34 -18.11
CA ASN A 50 11.14 7.24 -19.24
C ASN A 50 11.09 8.67 -18.71
N ALA A 51 12.19 9.41 -18.91
CA ALA A 51 12.34 10.78 -18.44
C ALA A 51 11.30 11.74 -19.04
N GLY A 52 10.83 11.50 -20.27
CA GLY A 52 9.80 12.29 -20.94
C GLY A 52 8.42 12.16 -20.26
N THR A 53 7.98 10.93 -20.03
CA THR A 53 6.71 10.69 -19.31
C THR A 53 6.77 11.22 -17.87
N ALA A 54 7.92 11.10 -17.23
CA ALA A 54 8.14 11.66 -15.90
C ALA A 54 8.17 13.20 -15.93
N SER A 55 8.81 13.84 -16.91
CA SER A 55 8.83 15.30 -17.03
C SER A 55 7.43 15.89 -17.13
N ASP A 56 6.57 15.28 -17.95
CA ASP A 56 5.19 15.73 -18.14
C ASP A 56 4.39 15.65 -16.84
N THR A 57 4.60 14.56 -16.08
CA THR A 57 3.87 14.37 -14.82
C THR A 57 4.36 15.31 -13.71
N PHE A 58 5.67 15.53 -13.62
CA PHE A 58 6.25 16.38 -12.57
C PHE A 58 6.26 17.86 -12.93
N GLY A 59 6.07 18.23 -14.20
CA GLY A 59 6.16 19.60 -14.70
C GLY A 59 7.58 20.17 -14.63
N VAL A 60 8.59 19.33 -14.89
CA VAL A 60 10.02 19.69 -14.89
C VAL A 60 10.70 19.16 -16.15
N SER A 61 11.87 19.67 -16.53
CA SER A 61 12.57 19.16 -17.72
C SER A 61 13.06 17.73 -17.56
N GLU A 62 13.20 16.99 -18.66
CA GLU A 62 13.80 15.64 -18.63
C GLU A 62 15.22 15.62 -18.04
N GLY A 63 15.99 16.69 -18.26
CA GLY A 63 17.32 16.85 -17.69
C GLY A 63 17.28 16.90 -16.15
N THR A 64 16.27 17.55 -15.58
CA THR A 64 16.00 17.56 -14.14
C THR A 64 15.63 16.17 -13.64
N ILE A 65 14.78 15.43 -14.35
CA ILE A 65 14.45 14.04 -14.00
C ILE A 65 15.69 13.15 -13.99
N ARG A 66 16.52 13.22 -15.05
CA ARG A 66 17.77 12.47 -15.15
C ARG A 66 18.74 12.82 -14.02
N ARG A 67 18.80 14.11 -13.63
CA ARG A 67 19.59 14.58 -12.49
C ARG A 67 19.07 14.00 -11.18
N TRP A 68 17.76 14.04 -10.94
CA TRP A 68 17.17 13.46 -9.74
C TRP A 68 17.42 11.96 -9.62
N ILE A 69 17.34 11.22 -10.72
CA ILE A 69 17.64 9.78 -10.73
C ILE A 69 19.11 9.50 -10.37
N ARG A 70 20.03 10.36 -10.80
CA ARG A 70 21.47 10.18 -10.57
C ARG A 70 21.90 10.65 -9.18
N ASP A 71 21.46 11.86 -8.82
CA ASP A 71 22.01 12.64 -7.72
C ASP A 71 21.01 12.75 -6.53
N GLY A 72 19.79 12.26 -6.69
CA GLY A 72 18.69 12.39 -5.71
C GLY A 72 17.80 13.61 -5.94
N VAL A 73 16.62 13.59 -5.33
CA VAL A 73 15.71 14.75 -5.33
C VAL A 73 16.24 15.78 -4.32
N PRO A 74 16.37 17.07 -4.67
CA PRO A 74 16.68 18.11 -3.71
C PRO A 74 15.63 18.16 -2.58
N ALA A 75 16.05 18.40 -1.34
CA ALA A 75 15.16 18.48 -0.17
C ALA A 75 13.95 19.40 -0.40
N SER A 76 14.16 20.56 -1.06
CA SER A 76 13.11 21.52 -1.41
C SER A 76 12.03 21.03 -2.38
N ARG A 77 12.24 19.87 -3.02
CA ARG A 77 11.31 19.24 -3.97
C ARG A 77 10.80 17.90 -3.48
N LEU A 78 11.37 17.37 -2.40
CA LEU A 78 11.15 16.02 -1.95
C LEU A 78 9.69 15.77 -1.55
N GLU A 79 9.09 16.69 -0.79
CA GLU A 79 7.68 16.61 -0.39
C GLU A 79 6.73 16.50 -1.60
N ARG A 80 6.96 17.31 -2.63
CA ARG A 80 6.18 17.26 -3.88
C ARG A 80 6.38 15.95 -4.65
N VAL A 81 7.59 15.38 -4.62
CA VAL A 81 7.82 14.08 -5.22
C VAL A 81 7.12 12.99 -4.41
N ILE A 82 7.19 13.05 -3.07
CA ILE A 82 6.54 12.11 -2.17
C ILE A 82 5.03 12.07 -2.40
N SER A 83 4.37 13.23 -2.44
CA SER A 83 2.91 13.31 -2.59
C SER A 83 2.41 12.75 -3.93
N LEU A 84 3.25 12.70 -4.96
CA LEU A 84 2.89 12.16 -6.26
C LEU A 84 3.03 10.63 -6.34
N VAL A 85 4.01 10.08 -5.64
CA VAL A 85 4.41 8.66 -5.75
C VAL A 85 3.92 7.79 -4.60
N ARG A 86 3.62 8.36 -3.43
CA ARG A 86 3.12 7.64 -2.25
C ARG A 86 1.59 7.58 -2.27
N PRO A 87 0.94 6.55 -1.67
CA PRO A 87 -0.49 6.58 -1.43
C PRO A 87 -0.90 7.85 -0.65
N PRO A 88 -2.09 8.43 -0.90
CA PRO A 88 -2.55 9.61 -0.16
C PRO A 88 -2.80 9.27 1.31
N GLN A 89 -2.68 10.26 2.22
CA GLN A 89 -2.85 10.05 3.67
C GLN A 89 -4.16 9.35 4.03
N GLY A 90 -5.26 9.73 3.38
CA GLY A 90 -6.56 9.10 3.62
C GLY A 90 -6.55 7.57 3.41
N ALA A 91 -5.65 7.04 2.56
CA ALA A 91 -5.47 5.60 2.43
C ALA A 91 -4.81 4.99 3.68
N PHE A 92 -3.81 5.66 4.26
CA PHE A 92 -3.17 5.21 5.51
C PHE A 92 -4.12 5.31 6.71
N ASP A 93 -4.91 6.39 6.81
CA ASP A 93 -5.89 6.55 7.87
C ASP A 93 -6.99 5.48 7.78
N GLN A 94 -7.45 5.17 6.57
CA GLN A 94 -8.40 4.08 6.36
C GLN A 94 -7.77 2.73 6.71
N GLU A 95 -6.53 2.46 6.29
CA GLU A 95 -5.79 1.22 6.63
C GLU A 95 -5.62 1.07 8.16
N ARG A 96 -5.39 2.18 8.87
CA ARG A 96 -5.32 2.23 10.34
C ARG A 96 -6.67 1.94 10.99
N LYS A 97 -7.75 2.57 10.52
CA LYS A 97 -9.13 2.29 10.99
C LYS A 97 -9.50 0.83 10.76
N ASP A 98 -9.20 0.30 9.57
CA ASP A 98 -9.40 -1.10 9.22
C ASP A 98 -8.64 -2.03 10.16
N LEU A 99 -7.38 -1.71 10.49
CA LEU A 99 -6.55 -2.50 11.41
C LEU A 99 -7.14 -2.54 12.83
N VAL A 100 -7.52 -1.38 13.38
CA VAL A 100 -8.12 -1.29 14.72
C VAL A 100 -9.42 -2.10 14.77
N TYR A 101 -10.29 -1.92 13.77
CA TYR A 101 -11.53 -2.67 13.68
C TYR A 101 -11.29 -4.18 13.56
N ALA A 102 -10.36 -4.60 12.68
CA ALA A 102 -10.06 -6.00 12.47
C ALA A 102 -9.49 -6.69 13.72
N ARG A 103 -8.67 -5.99 14.52
CA ARG A 103 -8.20 -6.52 15.82
C ARG A 103 -9.34 -6.71 16.82
N GLY A 104 -10.24 -5.73 16.90
CA GLY A 104 -11.47 -5.86 17.68
C GLY A 104 -12.33 -7.03 17.21
N ALA A 105 -12.45 -7.22 15.90
CA ALA A 105 -13.20 -8.31 15.30
C ALA A 105 -12.59 -9.69 15.59
N VAL A 106 -11.26 -9.84 15.49
CA VAL A 106 -10.57 -11.08 15.86
C VAL A 106 -10.81 -11.42 17.33
N THR A 107 -10.74 -10.43 18.22
CA THR A 107 -11.04 -10.62 19.65
C THR A 107 -12.49 -11.08 19.84
N LYS A 108 -13.44 -10.39 19.18
CA LYS A 108 -14.86 -10.70 19.27
C LYS A 108 -15.22 -12.11 18.81
N ILE A 109 -14.59 -12.60 17.73
CA ILE A 109 -14.77 -13.99 17.26
C ILE A 109 -14.41 -15.00 18.36
N THR A 110 -13.39 -14.71 19.16
CA THR A 110 -12.94 -15.60 20.24
C THR A 110 -13.75 -15.46 21.53
N THR A 111 -14.22 -14.25 21.86
CA THR A 111 -14.87 -13.97 23.14
C THR A 111 -16.40 -14.06 23.09
N ASP A 112 -17.00 -13.79 21.92
CA ASP A 112 -18.45 -13.75 21.71
C ASP A 112 -18.79 -14.28 20.29
N PRO A 113 -18.67 -15.61 20.08
CA PRO A 113 -18.79 -16.22 18.77
C PRO A 113 -20.21 -16.11 18.19
N GLU A 114 -21.26 -16.19 19.02
CA GLU A 114 -22.65 -16.08 18.55
C GLU A 114 -22.92 -14.70 17.96
N ASN A 115 -22.48 -13.64 18.64
CA ASN A 115 -22.61 -12.29 18.11
C ASN A 115 -21.75 -12.07 16.87
N ALA A 116 -20.55 -12.65 16.80
CA ALA A 116 -19.71 -12.60 15.61
C ALA A 116 -20.39 -13.26 14.39
N VAL A 117 -21.09 -14.39 14.59
CA VAL A 117 -21.90 -15.04 13.54
C VAL A 117 -23.04 -14.14 13.09
N ALA A 118 -23.76 -13.51 14.01
CA ALA A 118 -24.84 -12.58 13.67
C ALA A 118 -24.33 -11.38 12.85
N LEU A 119 -23.15 -10.83 13.19
CA LEU A 119 -22.58 -9.66 12.51
C LEU A 119 -21.96 -9.98 11.15
N TRP A 120 -21.31 -11.14 11.00
CA TRP A 120 -20.38 -11.39 9.90
C TRP A 120 -20.56 -12.73 9.19
N GLY A 121 -21.38 -13.64 9.74
CA GLY A 121 -21.61 -14.96 9.18
C GLY A 121 -22.13 -14.91 7.75
N TYR A 122 -23.11 -14.05 7.47
CA TYR A 122 -23.70 -13.89 6.13
C TYR A 122 -22.72 -13.37 5.06
N LYS A 123 -21.60 -12.77 5.47
CA LYS A 123 -20.55 -12.27 4.56
C LYS A 123 -19.44 -13.29 4.29
N GLY A 124 -19.44 -14.45 4.96
CA GLY A 124 -18.35 -15.43 4.90
C GLY A 124 -17.04 -14.89 5.48
N TYR A 125 -17.10 -13.90 6.37
CA TYR A 125 -15.90 -13.29 6.98
C TYR A 125 -15.31 -14.13 8.11
N LEU A 126 -16.07 -15.12 8.59
CA LEU A 126 -15.65 -16.09 9.59
C LEU A 126 -14.96 -17.31 8.96
N GLU A 127 -15.07 -17.47 7.64
CA GLU A 127 -14.42 -18.55 6.90
C GLU A 127 -12.93 -18.26 6.66
N GLN A 128 -12.19 -19.22 6.10
CA GLN A 128 -10.79 -19.04 5.79
C GLN A 128 -10.56 -18.11 4.59
N TRP A 129 -9.54 -17.26 4.70
CA TRP A 129 -9.13 -16.33 3.65
C TRP A 129 -7.65 -16.45 3.35
N ASP A 130 -7.33 -16.43 2.05
CA ASP A 130 -5.98 -16.37 1.55
C ASP A 130 -5.54 -14.92 1.41
N LEU A 131 -4.34 -14.64 1.92
CA LEU A 131 -3.59 -13.42 1.66
C LEU A 131 -2.44 -13.78 0.72
N ALA A 132 -2.31 -13.04 -0.38
CA ALA A 132 -1.30 -13.26 -1.40
C ALA A 132 -0.50 -11.99 -1.70
N ILE A 133 0.80 -12.17 -1.92
CA ILE A 133 1.70 -11.15 -2.47
C ILE A 133 1.91 -11.49 -3.94
N ILE A 134 1.64 -10.53 -4.81
CA ILE A 134 1.72 -10.67 -6.27
C ILE A 134 2.78 -9.70 -6.81
N LYS A 135 3.70 -10.21 -7.62
CA LYS A 135 4.66 -9.43 -8.41
C LYS A 135 3.98 -8.93 -9.67
N ILE A 136 3.84 -7.61 -9.83
CA ILE A 136 3.18 -7.06 -11.01
C ILE A 136 4.10 -7.22 -12.22
N LYS A 137 3.56 -7.75 -13.31
CA LYS A 137 4.34 -8.05 -14.51
C LYS A 137 4.94 -6.76 -15.08
N GLY A 138 6.25 -6.79 -15.33
CA GLY A 138 6.98 -5.67 -15.94
C GLY A 138 7.19 -4.47 -15.04
N MET A 139 6.94 -4.58 -13.72
CA MET A 139 7.15 -3.48 -12.78
C MET A 139 7.96 -3.94 -11.54
N PRO A 140 8.80 -3.09 -10.94
CA PRO A 140 9.59 -3.41 -9.74
C PRO A 140 8.75 -3.34 -8.44
N VAL A 141 7.47 -3.76 -8.50
CA VAL A 141 6.53 -3.65 -7.38
C VAL A 141 5.79 -4.95 -7.09
N LEU A 142 5.45 -5.11 -5.82
CA LEU A 142 4.57 -6.13 -5.28
C LEU A 142 3.23 -5.48 -4.90
N THR A 143 2.14 -6.24 -4.94
CA THR A 143 0.83 -5.84 -4.43
C THR A 143 0.23 -6.94 -3.57
N VAL A 144 -0.56 -6.56 -2.56
CA VAL A 144 -1.22 -7.49 -1.65
C VAL A 144 -2.68 -7.68 -2.03
N ARG A 145 -3.13 -8.93 -2.14
CA ARG A 145 -4.51 -9.30 -2.46
C ARG A 145 -5.05 -10.35 -1.51
N MET A 146 -6.37 -10.37 -1.38
CA MET A 146 -7.09 -11.30 -0.53
C MET A 146 -8.22 -11.97 -1.29
N ALA A 147 -8.46 -13.25 -1.00
CA ALA A 147 -9.59 -14.01 -1.51
C ALA A 147 -10.04 -15.04 -0.46
N ARG A 148 -11.28 -15.53 -0.55
CA ARG A 148 -11.71 -16.70 0.23
C ARG A 148 -11.01 -17.96 -0.29
N THR A 149 -10.64 -18.87 0.61
CA THR A 149 -9.88 -20.09 0.31
C THR A 149 -10.68 -21.14 -0.48
N ASP A 150 -12.01 -21.10 -0.39
CA ASP A 150 -12.93 -22.12 -0.91
C ASP A 150 -13.37 -21.93 -2.38
N ARG A 151 -12.67 -21.10 -3.16
CA ARG A 151 -13.17 -20.67 -4.48
C ARG A 151 -12.67 -21.49 -5.68
N ASP A 152 -13.51 -21.53 -6.71
CA ASP A 152 -13.25 -22.03 -8.06
C ASP A 152 -11.91 -21.57 -8.67
N ARG A 153 -11.34 -22.35 -9.60
CA ARG A 153 -10.13 -22.03 -10.39
C ARG A 153 -10.13 -20.61 -11.00
N ALA A 154 -11.31 -20.04 -11.27
CA ALA A 154 -11.46 -18.68 -11.76
C ALA A 154 -11.07 -17.60 -10.73
N ALA A 155 -11.25 -17.86 -9.44
CA ALA A 155 -10.87 -16.94 -8.37
C ALA A 155 -9.35 -16.92 -8.15
N ASP A 156 -8.68 -18.07 -8.23
CA ASP A 156 -7.21 -18.14 -8.23
C ASP A 156 -6.62 -17.34 -9.41
N LYS A 157 -7.20 -17.51 -10.61
CA LYS A 157 -6.81 -16.70 -11.78
C LYS A 157 -6.99 -15.20 -11.54
N ARG A 158 -8.07 -14.77 -10.87
CA ARG A 158 -8.29 -13.37 -10.51
C ARG A 158 -7.31 -12.89 -9.43
N LEU A 159 -6.97 -13.75 -8.47
CA LEU A 159 -6.02 -13.42 -7.41
C LEU A 159 -4.65 -13.08 -8.00
N VAL A 160 -4.18 -13.87 -8.96
CA VAL A 160 -2.88 -13.65 -9.63
C VAL A 160 -2.97 -12.77 -10.88
N ALA A 161 -4.17 -12.32 -11.28
CA ALA A 161 -4.36 -11.56 -12.51
C ALA A 161 -3.47 -10.30 -12.54
N GLY A 162 -2.69 -10.15 -13.61
CA GLY A 162 -1.77 -9.03 -13.80
C GLY A 162 -0.38 -9.22 -13.18
N GLY A 163 -0.07 -10.41 -12.66
CA GLY A 163 1.24 -10.67 -12.07
C GLY A 163 1.56 -12.14 -11.79
N GLU A 164 2.65 -12.35 -11.07
CA GLU A 164 3.13 -13.65 -10.61
C GLU A 164 2.91 -13.79 -9.10
N LEU A 165 2.47 -14.97 -8.65
CA LEU A 165 2.30 -15.25 -7.23
C LEU A 165 3.67 -15.42 -6.55
N VAL A 166 3.99 -14.55 -5.59
CA VAL A 166 5.23 -14.64 -4.80
C VAL A 166 5.03 -15.46 -3.54
N GLU A 167 3.94 -15.20 -2.81
CA GLU A 167 3.64 -15.87 -1.55
C GLU A 167 2.13 -15.91 -1.33
N ARG A 168 1.62 -17.01 -0.76
CA ARG A 168 0.23 -17.16 -0.33
C ARG A 168 0.16 -17.84 1.03
N VAL A 169 -0.65 -17.31 1.93
CA VAL A 169 -0.93 -17.92 3.23
C VAL A 169 -2.41 -17.81 3.55
N THR A 170 -2.98 -18.92 4.02
CA THR A 170 -4.35 -19.00 4.51
C THR A 170 -4.44 -18.58 5.98
N PHE A 171 -5.42 -17.74 6.28
CA PHE A 171 -5.76 -17.21 7.59
C PHE A 171 -7.12 -17.74 8.04
N PRO A 172 -7.35 -17.85 9.36
CA PRO A 172 -8.56 -18.47 9.90
C PRO A 172 -9.83 -17.66 9.66
N SER A 173 -9.73 -16.35 9.39
CA SER A 173 -10.86 -15.46 9.12
C SER A 173 -10.47 -14.33 8.17
N TYR A 174 -11.44 -13.65 7.57
CA TYR A 174 -11.24 -12.41 6.83
C TYR A 174 -10.50 -11.38 7.68
N TRP A 175 -10.95 -11.19 8.92
CA TRP A 175 -10.38 -10.21 9.85
C TRP A 175 -8.93 -10.52 10.20
N ALA A 176 -8.57 -11.79 10.39
CA ALA A 176 -7.18 -12.19 10.61
C ALA A 176 -6.29 -11.87 9.39
N ALA A 177 -6.81 -12.04 8.17
CA ALA A 177 -6.09 -11.66 6.96
C ALA A 177 -5.97 -10.13 6.80
N ILE A 178 -6.98 -9.34 7.23
CA ILE A 178 -6.90 -7.87 7.26
C ILE A 178 -5.81 -7.40 8.21
N VAL A 179 -5.74 -7.95 9.43
CA VAL A 179 -4.68 -7.62 10.40
C VAL A 179 -3.30 -7.90 9.80
N ALA A 180 -3.11 -9.09 9.24
CA ALA A 180 -1.84 -9.46 8.62
C ALA A 180 -1.46 -8.57 7.43
N ARG A 181 -2.43 -8.21 6.58
CA ARG A 181 -2.22 -7.27 5.48
C ARG A 181 -1.77 -5.91 6.00
N SER A 182 -2.50 -5.34 6.95
CA SER A 182 -2.18 -3.99 7.47
C SER A 182 -0.82 -3.97 8.15
N GLU A 183 -0.47 -4.99 8.94
CA GLU A 183 0.86 -5.08 9.56
C GLU A 183 2.00 -5.25 8.56
N LEU A 184 1.77 -5.99 7.46
CA LEU A 184 2.71 -6.05 6.35
C LEU A 184 2.90 -4.66 5.73
N LEU A 185 1.81 -3.93 5.48
CA LEU A 185 1.84 -2.61 4.87
C LEU A 185 2.51 -1.55 5.77
N GLU A 186 2.38 -1.69 7.10
CA GLU A 186 3.13 -0.88 8.08
C GLU A 186 4.64 -1.19 8.07
N ASP A 187 5.04 -2.46 7.92
CA ASP A 187 6.46 -2.85 7.88
C ASP A 187 7.15 -2.33 6.62
N VAL A 188 6.44 -2.32 5.49
CA VAL A 188 6.97 -1.82 4.21
C VAL A 188 6.60 -0.36 3.96
N TYR A 189 6.16 0.38 4.98
CA TYR A 189 5.65 1.75 4.86
C TYR A 189 6.54 2.69 4.02
N PRO A 190 7.88 2.73 4.22
CA PRO A 190 8.75 3.61 3.42
C PRO A 190 8.83 3.21 1.95
N TYR A 191 8.46 1.98 1.59
CA TYR A 191 8.56 1.42 0.24
C TYR A 191 7.20 1.44 -0.48
N ARG A 192 6.15 2.01 0.14
CA ARG A 192 4.79 2.07 -0.41
C ARG A 192 4.76 3.02 -1.60
N VAL A 193 4.13 2.58 -2.68
CA VAL A 193 3.95 3.38 -3.89
C VAL A 193 2.51 3.32 -4.35
N GLN A 194 2.03 4.44 -4.87
CA GLN A 194 0.72 4.55 -5.49
C GLN A 194 0.84 4.25 -6.97
N LEU A 195 0.22 3.17 -7.43
CA LEU A 195 0.20 2.84 -8.85
C LEU A 195 -0.89 3.65 -9.56
N ARG A 196 -0.50 4.61 -10.41
CA ARG A 196 -1.44 5.33 -11.28
C ARG A 196 -1.66 4.51 -12.57
N ASN A 197 -2.87 4.52 -13.11
CA ASN A 197 -3.23 3.88 -14.39
C ASN A 197 -3.03 2.36 -14.51
N THR A 198 -2.87 1.63 -13.41
CA THR A 198 -2.90 0.16 -13.52
C THR A 198 -4.37 -0.29 -13.59
N LYS A 199 -4.68 -1.26 -14.47
CA LYS A 199 -5.99 -1.96 -14.50
C LYS A 199 -6.28 -2.75 -13.20
N LEU A 200 -5.53 -2.48 -12.13
CA LEU A 200 -5.60 -3.10 -10.81
C LEU A 200 -6.50 -2.25 -9.91
N ALA A 201 -7.80 -2.18 -10.26
CA ALA A 201 -8.79 -1.33 -9.60
C ALA A 201 -8.90 -1.54 -8.07
N SER A 202 -8.45 -2.68 -7.52
CA SER A 202 -8.58 -3.00 -6.08
C SER A 202 -7.28 -2.98 -5.27
N GLY A 203 -6.13 -2.65 -5.87
CA GLY A 203 -4.80 -2.82 -5.25
C GLY A 203 -3.83 -1.65 -5.40
N ALA A 204 -4.23 -0.56 -6.04
CA ALA A 204 -3.35 0.57 -6.38
C ALA A 204 -2.70 1.22 -5.14
N GLY A 205 -3.44 1.30 -4.03
CA GLY A 205 -2.93 1.79 -2.74
C GLY A 205 -2.19 0.73 -1.93
N LYS A 206 -2.15 -0.54 -2.35
CA LYS A 206 -1.57 -1.69 -1.61
C LYS A 206 -0.26 -2.19 -2.23
N ALA A 207 0.39 -1.35 -3.03
CA ALA A 207 1.64 -1.67 -3.68
C ALA A 207 2.85 -1.17 -2.88
N PHE A 208 3.98 -1.85 -3.08
CA PHE A 208 5.28 -1.51 -2.51
C PHE A 208 6.41 -2.07 -3.39
N LEU A 209 7.63 -1.53 -3.27
CA LEU A 209 8.78 -2.03 -4.04
C LEU A 209 9.12 -3.49 -3.69
N ASP A 210 9.59 -4.27 -4.66
CA ASP A 210 9.92 -5.69 -4.47
C ASP A 210 11.09 -5.97 -3.50
N GLU A 211 12.01 -5.03 -3.39
CA GLU A 211 13.13 -5.03 -2.46
C GLU A 211 12.78 -4.62 -1.03
N ALA A 212 11.52 -4.25 -0.75
CA ALA A 212 11.12 -3.80 0.57
C ALA A 212 11.43 -4.87 1.65
N PRO A 213 12.08 -4.49 2.76
CA PRO A 213 12.36 -5.41 3.85
C PRO A 213 11.02 -5.81 4.49
N ARG A 214 10.61 -7.06 4.29
CA ARG A 214 9.38 -7.62 4.84
C ARG A 214 9.63 -8.98 5.45
N LYS A 215 8.80 -9.34 6.41
CA LYS A 215 8.74 -10.72 6.91
C LYS A 215 7.93 -11.58 5.94
N THR A 216 8.00 -12.90 6.11
CA THR A 216 7.12 -13.83 5.37
C THR A 216 5.67 -13.66 5.84
N LEU A 217 4.69 -13.87 4.96
CA LEU A 217 3.26 -13.83 5.32
C LEU A 217 2.94 -14.75 6.49
N ARG A 218 3.64 -15.90 6.58
CA ARG A 218 3.48 -16.87 7.67
C ARG A 218 3.81 -16.26 9.05
N SER A 219 4.72 -15.29 9.16
CA SER A 219 5.03 -14.68 10.45
C SER A 219 3.87 -13.86 11.01
N TYR A 220 3.09 -13.22 10.15
CA TYR A 220 1.93 -12.40 10.54
C TYR A 220 0.74 -13.25 11.02
N ARG A 221 0.77 -14.57 10.78
CA ARG A 221 -0.25 -15.50 11.27
C ARG A 221 -0.12 -15.85 12.75
N LYS A 222 1.11 -15.81 13.30
CA LYS A 222 1.40 -16.41 14.62
C LYS A 222 1.05 -15.53 15.82
N ARG A 223 1.15 -14.21 15.69
CA ARG A 223 0.74 -13.22 16.69
C ARG A 223 0.43 -11.90 15.99
N ALA A 224 -0.83 -11.46 16.04
CA ALA A 224 -1.15 -10.09 15.70
C ALA A 224 -0.40 -9.16 16.66
N ARG A 225 0.23 -8.10 16.17
CA ARG A 225 0.74 -7.04 17.04
C ARG A 225 -0.42 -6.46 17.83
N THR A 226 -0.15 -6.08 19.07
CA THR A 226 -1.15 -5.50 19.95
C THR A 226 -1.21 -3.98 19.81
N SER A 227 -0.14 -3.35 19.30
CA SER A 227 -0.06 -1.91 19.06
C SER A 227 -0.09 -1.56 17.57
N VAL A 228 -0.67 -0.40 17.26
CA VAL A 228 -0.50 0.27 15.96
C VAL A 228 0.80 1.07 16.02
N ARG A 229 1.58 1.12 14.93
CA ARG A 229 2.75 2.02 14.89
C ARG A 229 2.27 3.44 15.16
N LYS A 230 2.88 4.13 16.13
CA LYS A 230 2.61 5.57 16.31
C LYS A 230 3.05 6.26 15.02
N THR A 231 2.11 6.84 14.27
CA THR A 231 2.45 7.91 13.33
C THR A 231 3.09 8.99 14.19
N THR A 232 4.31 9.39 13.86
CA THR A 232 5.07 10.36 14.64
C THR A 232 4.18 11.58 14.88
N GLU A 233 3.72 11.76 16.12
CA GLU A 233 3.12 13.02 16.55
C GLU A 233 4.23 14.06 16.39
N GLN A 234 3.94 15.12 15.62
CA GLN A 234 4.76 16.32 15.64
C GLN A 234 4.84 16.77 17.10
N SER A 235 6.06 16.85 17.59
CA SER A 235 6.40 17.54 18.83
C SER A 235 5.96 18.99 18.68
N ASP A 236 5.04 19.42 19.55
CA ASP A 236 5.05 20.77 20.14
C ASP A 236 5.40 20.62 21.63
#